data_AF-A0A1E1XUY8-F1
#
_entry.id   AF-A0A1E1XUY8-F1
#
_cell.length_a   1.000
_cell.length_b   1.000
_cell.length_c   1.000
_cell.angle_alpha   90.00
_cell.angle_beta   90.00
_cell.angle_gamma   90.00
#
_symmetry.space_group_name_H-M   'P 1'
#
loop_
_entity.id
_entity.type
_entity.pdbx_description
1 polymer ?
#
loop_
_entity_poly.entity_id
_entity_poly.type
_entity_poly.pdbx_seq_one_letter_code
_entity_poly.pdbx_strand_id
1 'polypeptide(L)'
;YNAVRSVLEDRAKEKWGKLKVPVTSLCNLVEDKRSIVVGTLFKIMELQPSILKEISEEHHVAPQPQRSHFTDNADSLVLEDDKQRLALSGNIDVHAHVTGVPVAVLGQVGADGRFTVEDLCYADLPEQIQRPLSEADVFVVLVSGVGLTEKADSLLPFQLLVDYVSGFLGCDEDQEKASRIVRVVLAGNTLRQRGSSKDMTRAKFTVRKESSADGSVARLLDGLLEQLSRSVEVDVMPGLSDPVGALLPQQPMHPCLFPGASQRAALRCVTNPYQFELDGLRFLGTSGQNVTDIRRYSQLTCPLEIMEKTLQWRHLAPTCPDTLSCYPFTDQDPFILDSCPHVYFVGNQKNFATKLFKSERGQTVRLVAVPSFCETFTCVWLNMRTLECDPMKFEIDL
;
A
#
# COMPACT_ATOMS: atom_id res chain seq x y z
N TYR A 1 16.32 3.66 8.49
CA TYR A 1 17.67 3.11 8.70
C TYR A 1 17.86 2.50 10.10
N ASN A 2 17.96 3.30 11.18
CA ASN A 2 18.32 2.80 12.52
C ASN A 2 17.41 1.69 13.07
N ALA A 3 16.09 1.79 12.85
CA ALA A 3 15.12 0.80 13.32
C ALA A 3 15.32 -0.61 12.72
N VAL A 4 15.89 -0.71 11.52
CA VAL A 4 16.04 -1.99 10.79
C VAL A 4 17.50 -2.46 10.76
N ARG A 5 18.45 -1.62 11.18
CA ARG A 5 19.89 -1.91 11.09
C ARG A 5 20.27 -3.19 11.84
N SER A 6 19.86 -3.32 13.10
CA SER A 6 20.16 -4.52 13.91
C SER A 6 19.62 -5.79 13.27
N VAL A 7 18.39 -5.74 12.76
CA VAL A 7 17.75 -6.85 12.04
C VAL A 7 18.56 -7.24 10.80
N LEU A 8 18.99 -6.27 9.99
CA LEU A 8 19.80 -6.53 8.80
C LEU A 8 21.18 -7.08 9.13
N GLU A 9 21.83 -6.59 10.18
CA GLU A 9 23.11 -7.12 10.65
C GLU A 9 22.98 -8.58 11.10
N ASP A 10 21.91 -8.94 11.80
CA ASP A 10 21.66 -10.31 12.23
C ASP A 10 21.31 -11.22 11.03
N ARG A 11 20.49 -10.75 10.08
CA ARG A 11 20.21 -11.48 8.83
C ARG A 11 21.46 -11.69 7.99
N ALA A 12 22.33 -10.69 7.92
CA ALA A 12 23.62 -10.81 7.23
C ALA A 12 24.54 -11.83 7.92
N LYS A 13 24.57 -11.89 9.26
CA LYS A 13 25.32 -12.92 10.01
C LYS A 13 24.75 -14.31 9.74
N GLU A 14 23.44 -14.48 9.72
CA GLU A 14 22.79 -15.75 9.38
C GLU A 14 23.15 -16.22 7.96
N LYS A 15 23.07 -15.31 6.99
CA LYS A 15 23.30 -15.62 5.57
C LYS A 15 24.78 -15.81 5.22
N TRP A 16 25.65 -14.95 5.72
CA TRP A 16 27.06 -14.85 5.31
C TRP A 16 28.08 -15.12 6.42
N GLY A 17 27.66 -15.46 7.64
CA GLY A 17 28.56 -15.63 8.79
C GLY A 17 29.67 -16.67 8.58
N LYS A 18 29.44 -17.67 7.73
CA LYS A 18 30.46 -18.69 7.37
C LYS A 18 31.61 -18.11 6.56
N LEU A 19 31.40 -17.00 5.84
CA LEU A 19 32.41 -16.36 5.00
C LEU A 19 33.42 -15.52 5.81
N LYS A 20 33.14 -15.26 7.11
CA LYS A 20 33.99 -14.45 8.01
C LYS A 20 34.33 -13.06 7.45
N VAL A 21 33.41 -12.48 6.69
CA VAL A 21 33.52 -11.12 6.14
C VAL A 21 33.05 -10.11 7.20
N PRO A 22 33.78 -9.01 7.44
CA PRO A 22 33.39 -8.02 8.44
C PRO A 22 32.20 -7.17 7.97
N VAL A 23 31.33 -6.81 8.91
CA VAL A 23 30.36 -5.73 8.72
C VAL A 23 31.08 -4.40 8.93
N THR A 24 31.03 -3.53 7.93
CA THR A 24 31.82 -2.29 7.86
C THR A 24 30.92 -1.13 7.42
N SER A 25 31.13 0.07 7.97
CA SER A 25 30.51 1.31 7.46
C SER A 25 31.20 1.74 6.18
N LEU A 26 30.48 2.48 5.32
CA LEU A 26 30.98 2.89 4.01
C LEU A 26 32.32 3.65 4.11
N CYS A 27 32.52 4.47 5.14
CA CYS A 27 33.74 5.28 5.33
C CYS A 27 35.01 4.45 5.61
N ASN A 28 34.86 3.19 6.04
CA ASN A 28 35.96 2.32 6.44
C ASN A 28 36.23 1.21 5.41
N LEU A 29 35.62 1.30 4.23
CA LEU A 29 35.85 0.36 3.15
C LEU A 29 37.29 0.49 2.62
N VAL A 30 37.86 -0.66 2.28
CA VAL A 30 39.20 -0.78 1.70
C VAL A 30 39.04 -1.41 0.33
N GLU A 31 39.74 -0.86 -0.67
CA GLU A 31 39.77 -1.39 -2.03
C GLU A 31 40.16 -2.88 -2.05
N ASP A 32 39.53 -3.64 -2.94
CA ASP A 32 39.74 -5.08 -3.13
C ASP A 32 39.53 -5.96 -1.87
N LYS A 33 38.89 -5.42 -0.83
CA LYS A 33 38.54 -6.17 0.38
C LYS A 33 37.03 -6.37 0.50
N ARG A 34 36.64 -7.64 0.51
CA ARG A 34 35.24 -8.03 0.76
C ARG A 34 34.75 -7.51 2.11
N SER A 35 33.58 -6.89 2.09
CA SER A 35 32.92 -6.29 3.24
C SER A 35 31.41 -6.46 3.13
N ILE A 36 30.74 -6.50 4.28
CA ILE A 36 29.28 -6.42 4.38
C ILE A 36 28.93 -5.00 4.79
N VAL A 37 28.02 -4.35 4.06
CA VAL A 37 27.56 -3.00 4.36
C VAL A 37 26.05 -2.99 4.54
N VAL A 38 25.57 -2.34 5.61
CA VAL A 38 24.15 -2.12 5.86
C VAL A 38 23.82 -0.65 5.59
N GLY A 39 22.88 -0.41 4.69
CA GLY A 39 22.52 0.93 4.24
C GLY A 39 21.09 1.01 3.72
N THR A 40 20.73 2.18 3.21
CA THR A 40 19.47 2.43 2.52
C THR A 40 19.76 2.67 1.04
N LEU A 41 18.99 2.07 0.15
CA LEU A 41 19.11 2.34 -1.28
C LEU A 41 18.55 3.72 -1.61
N PHE A 42 19.28 4.48 -2.40
CA PHE A 42 18.83 5.69 -3.06
C PHE A 42 18.94 5.49 -4.57
N LYS A 43 17.82 5.65 -5.28
CA LYS A 43 17.78 5.48 -6.74
C LYS A 43 17.88 6.84 -7.41
N ILE A 44 18.92 7.02 -8.21
CA ILE A 44 19.10 8.20 -9.05
C ILE A 44 18.34 7.94 -10.35
N MET A 45 17.34 8.77 -10.62
CA MET A 45 16.42 8.61 -11.75
C MET A 45 16.41 9.87 -12.60
N GLU A 46 16.69 9.73 -13.89
CA GLU A 46 16.76 10.89 -14.80
C GLU A 46 15.39 11.53 -15.01
N LEU A 47 14.34 10.70 -15.04
CA LEU A 47 12.99 11.11 -15.36
C LEU A 47 12.16 11.51 -14.13
N GLN A 48 12.72 11.43 -12.92
CA GLN A 48 12.01 11.82 -11.70
C GLN A 48 11.65 13.32 -11.75
N PRO A 49 10.39 13.67 -11.44
CA PRO A 49 9.97 15.07 -11.37
C PRO A 49 10.81 15.86 -10.37
N SER A 50 11.19 17.08 -10.74
CA SER A 50 11.96 17.97 -9.89
C SER A 50 11.31 19.33 -9.87
N ILE A 51 10.88 19.77 -8.69
CA ILE A 51 10.27 21.08 -8.47
C ILE A 51 11.21 22.19 -8.94
N LEU A 52 12.53 22.04 -8.73
CA LEU A 52 13.52 23.02 -9.16
C LEU A 52 13.63 23.10 -10.69
N LYS A 53 13.59 21.94 -11.40
CA LYS A 53 13.55 21.92 -12.87
C LYS A 53 12.26 22.58 -13.37
N GLU A 54 11.11 22.23 -12.78
CA GLU A 54 9.80 22.80 -13.13
C GLU A 54 9.78 24.32 -12.97
N ILE A 55 10.20 24.85 -11.82
CA ILE A 55 10.25 26.31 -11.57
C ILE A 55 11.23 27.00 -12.54
N SER A 56 12.34 26.36 -12.89
CA SER A 56 13.31 26.94 -13.84
C SER A 56 12.78 26.98 -15.28
N GLU A 57 11.93 26.02 -15.66
CA GLU A 57 11.35 25.87 -16.99
C GLU A 57 10.00 26.58 -17.16
N GLU A 58 9.36 27.01 -16.06
CA GLU A 58 8.04 27.69 -16.02
C GLU A 58 7.95 28.92 -16.93
N HIS A 59 9.08 29.52 -17.30
CA HIS A 59 9.10 30.66 -18.22
C HIS A 59 8.99 30.29 -19.71
N HIS A 60 9.16 29.02 -20.13
CA HIS A 60 9.33 28.70 -21.56
C HIS A 60 8.73 27.39 -22.10
N VAL A 61 7.93 26.61 -21.36
CA VAL A 61 7.47 25.30 -21.88
C VAL A 61 5.97 25.06 -21.73
N ALA A 62 5.35 24.52 -22.78
CA ALA A 62 3.99 23.98 -22.73
C ALA A 62 3.90 22.82 -21.73
N PRO A 63 2.76 22.63 -21.04
CA PRO A 63 2.62 21.57 -20.05
C PRO A 63 2.92 20.20 -20.67
N GLN A 64 3.93 19.50 -20.14
CA GLN A 64 4.29 18.17 -20.60
C GLN A 64 3.19 17.16 -20.23
N PRO A 65 2.97 16.11 -21.04
CA PRO A 65 2.04 15.05 -20.68
C PRO A 65 2.50 14.37 -19.38
N GLN A 66 1.55 14.14 -18.47
CA GLN A 66 1.83 13.45 -17.20
C GLN A 66 2.31 12.03 -17.47
N ARG A 67 3.55 11.75 -17.07
CA ARG A 67 4.13 10.41 -17.17
C ARG A 67 3.52 9.48 -16.12
N SER A 68 3.27 8.24 -16.50
CA SER A 68 2.79 7.19 -15.61
C SER A 68 3.92 6.37 -14.98
N HIS A 69 5.12 6.43 -15.55
CA HIS A 69 6.34 5.74 -15.09
C HIS A 69 7.55 6.67 -15.24
N PHE A 70 8.50 6.56 -14.31
CA PHE A 70 9.67 7.43 -14.20
C PHE A 70 11.00 6.67 -14.22
N THR A 71 10.98 5.38 -14.58
CA THR A 71 12.20 4.57 -14.72
C THR A 71 12.86 4.78 -16.08
N ASP A 72 14.19 4.82 -16.10
CA ASP A 72 15.01 4.87 -17.30
C ASP A 72 16.15 3.83 -17.23
N ASN A 73 16.69 3.40 -18.37
CA ASN A 73 17.84 2.48 -18.41
C ASN A 73 19.14 3.12 -17.87
N ALA A 74 19.20 4.45 -17.83
CA ALA A 74 20.29 5.20 -17.23
C ALA A 74 20.19 5.32 -15.70
N ASP A 75 19.09 4.85 -15.09
CA ASP A 75 18.92 4.86 -13.64
C ASP A 75 20.07 4.11 -12.95
N SER A 76 20.42 4.55 -11.75
CA SER A 76 21.47 3.90 -10.95
C SER A 76 21.11 3.84 -9.47
N LEU A 77 21.72 2.89 -8.76
CA LEU A 77 21.56 2.76 -7.32
C LEU A 77 22.80 3.22 -6.58
N VAL A 78 22.56 3.87 -5.46
CA VAL A 78 23.56 4.30 -4.49
C VAL A 78 23.15 3.74 -3.14
N LEU A 79 24.13 3.25 -2.37
CA LEU A 79 23.93 2.88 -0.98
C LEU A 79 24.30 4.04 -0.08
N GLU A 80 23.39 4.40 0.82
CA GLU A 80 23.56 5.46 1.80
C GLU A 80 23.64 4.87 3.22
N ASP A 81 24.67 5.28 3.97
CA ASP A 81 24.76 5.07 5.41
C ASP A 81 24.64 6.43 6.15
N ASP A 82 24.98 6.46 7.45
CA ASP A 82 24.92 7.67 8.27
C ASP A 82 25.94 8.75 7.89
N LYS A 83 26.91 8.45 7.01
CA LYS A 83 28.06 9.33 6.74
C LYS A 83 28.25 9.66 5.28
N GLN A 84 28.02 8.69 4.38
CA GLN A 84 28.33 8.86 2.97
C GLN A 84 27.43 8.03 2.06
N ARG A 85 27.61 8.25 0.76
CA ARG A 85 26.92 7.59 -0.33
C ARG A 85 27.93 6.92 -1.24
N LEU A 86 27.65 5.69 -1.66
CA LEU A 86 28.53 4.94 -2.56
C LEU A 86 27.72 4.30 -3.69
N ALA A 87 28.12 4.55 -4.93
CA ALA A 87 27.45 3.98 -6.10
C ALA A 87 27.60 2.45 -6.14
N LEU A 88 26.51 1.76 -6.46
CA LEU A 88 26.46 0.30 -6.55
C LEU A 88 26.59 -0.18 -7.99
N SER A 89 27.21 -1.33 -8.19
CA SER A 89 27.28 -2.07 -9.46
C SER A 89 27.19 -3.57 -9.18
N GLY A 90 27.20 -4.41 -10.23
CA GLY A 90 27.23 -5.87 -10.08
C GLY A 90 25.84 -6.50 -9.94
N ASN A 91 25.71 -7.47 -9.04
CA ASN A 91 24.53 -8.32 -8.88
C ASN A 91 23.40 -7.64 -8.08
N ILE A 92 22.87 -6.54 -8.62
CA ILE A 92 21.72 -5.82 -8.07
C ILE A 92 20.87 -5.24 -9.21
N ASP A 93 19.57 -5.51 -9.17
CA ASP A 93 18.63 -5.04 -10.19
C ASP A 93 18.12 -3.63 -9.87
N VAL A 94 18.56 -2.62 -10.61
CA VAL A 94 18.14 -1.23 -10.46
C VAL A 94 16.63 -1.04 -10.66
N HIS A 95 16.02 -1.86 -11.50
CA HIS A 95 14.62 -1.72 -11.88
C HIS A 95 13.66 -2.46 -10.93
N ALA A 96 14.15 -3.43 -10.16
CA ALA A 96 13.38 -4.10 -9.10
C ALA A 96 13.43 -3.38 -7.74
N HIS A 97 14.21 -2.29 -7.62
CA HIS A 97 14.36 -1.51 -6.39
C HIS A 97 13.89 -0.07 -6.56
N VAL A 98 13.57 0.55 -5.43
CA VAL A 98 13.17 1.95 -5.30
C VAL A 98 13.98 2.62 -4.19
N THR A 99 13.93 3.95 -4.13
CA THR A 99 14.52 4.73 -3.02
C THR A 99 13.91 4.34 -1.69
N GLY A 100 14.72 4.34 -0.64
CA GLY A 100 14.34 4.11 0.76
C GLY A 100 14.35 2.65 1.22
N VAL A 101 14.66 1.70 0.33
CA VAL A 101 14.72 0.27 0.69
C VAL A 101 15.94 -0.01 1.58
N PRO A 102 15.76 -0.52 2.81
CA PRO A 102 16.88 -0.89 3.68
C PRO A 102 17.45 -2.26 3.28
N VAL A 103 18.77 -2.35 3.11
CA VAL A 103 19.45 -3.57 2.63
C VAL A 103 20.79 -3.79 3.31
N ALA A 104 21.20 -5.06 3.38
CA ALA A 104 22.59 -5.44 3.58
C ALA A 104 23.15 -5.95 2.25
N VAL A 105 24.34 -5.50 1.87
CA VAL A 105 25.03 -5.94 0.65
C VAL A 105 26.38 -6.53 1.00
N LEU A 106 26.74 -7.61 0.32
CA LEU A 106 28.06 -8.23 0.35
C LEU A 106 28.77 -7.91 -0.95
N GLY A 107 30.01 -7.45 -0.86
CA GLY A 107 30.80 -7.12 -2.04
C GLY A 107 32.11 -6.45 -1.69
N GLN A 108 32.70 -5.74 -2.65
CA GLN A 108 33.95 -5.03 -2.49
C GLN A 108 33.98 -3.76 -3.34
N VAL A 109 34.84 -2.82 -2.97
CA VAL A 109 35.09 -1.61 -3.77
C VAL A 109 35.97 -1.99 -4.96
N GLY A 110 35.49 -1.72 -6.17
CA GLY A 110 36.24 -1.92 -7.40
C GLY A 110 37.16 -0.74 -7.71
N ALA A 111 38.02 -0.91 -8.72
CA ALA A 111 38.98 0.11 -9.15
C ALA A 111 38.32 1.39 -9.72
N ASP A 112 37.03 1.33 -10.07
CA ASP A 112 36.22 2.47 -10.50
C ASP A 112 35.64 3.28 -9.33
N GLY A 113 35.94 2.88 -8.09
CA GLY A 113 35.43 3.50 -6.87
C GLY A 113 33.98 3.13 -6.55
N ARG A 114 33.36 2.19 -7.28
CA ARG A 114 31.99 1.70 -7.01
C ARG A 114 32.03 0.45 -6.14
N PHE A 115 30.96 0.23 -5.37
CA PHE A 115 30.79 -1.01 -4.64
C PHE A 115 30.17 -2.07 -5.54
N THR A 116 30.95 -3.08 -5.92
CA THR A 116 30.49 -4.20 -6.72
C THR A 116 29.79 -5.20 -5.81
N VAL A 117 28.47 -5.30 -5.95
CA VAL A 117 27.61 -6.20 -5.18
C VAL A 117 27.76 -7.64 -5.71
N GLU A 118 28.09 -8.56 -4.82
CA GLU A 118 28.09 -10.01 -5.08
C GLU A 118 26.73 -10.63 -4.71
N ASP A 119 26.19 -10.24 -3.55
CA ASP A 119 24.94 -10.77 -2.99
C ASP A 119 24.25 -9.71 -2.10
N LEU A 120 22.94 -9.87 -1.91
CA LEU A 120 22.09 -8.94 -1.17
C LEU A 120 21.23 -9.67 -0.13
N CYS A 121 20.91 -8.98 0.96
CA CYS A 121 20.10 -9.52 2.04
C CYS A 121 19.10 -8.47 2.53
N TYR A 122 17.83 -8.86 2.63
CA TYR A 122 16.76 -8.01 3.15
C TYR A 122 16.45 -8.35 4.62
N ALA A 123 15.76 -7.43 5.29
CA ALA A 123 15.35 -7.60 6.68
C ALA A 123 14.36 -8.77 6.87
N ASP A 124 13.59 -9.09 5.82
CA ASP A 124 12.54 -10.09 5.81
C ASP A 124 11.44 -9.81 6.85
N LEU A 125 10.41 -10.65 6.90
CA LEU A 125 9.29 -10.44 7.82
C LEU A 125 9.72 -10.65 9.28
N PRO A 126 9.12 -9.88 10.22
CA PRO A 126 9.22 -10.17 11.66
C PRO A 126 8.59 -11.54 11.99
N GLU A 127 8.75 -11.96 13.24
CA GLU A 127 8.12 -13.18 13.73
C GLU A 127 6.59 -13.10 13.59
N GLN A 128 5.99 -14.21 13.16
CA GLN A 128 4.56 -14.35 13.00
C GLN A 128 4.00 -15.11 14.18
N ILE A 129 2.96 -14.54 14.79
CA ILE A 129 2.18 -15.27 15.79
C ILE A 129 1.53 -16.48 15.14
N GLN A 130 1.30 -17.53 15.93
CA GLN A 130 0.58 -18.68 15.41
C GLN A 130 -0.86 -18.30 15.09
N ARG A 131 -1.28 -18.65 13.89
CA ARG A 131 -2.64 -18.45 13.44
C ARG A 131 -3.59 -19.36 14.23
N PRO A 132 -4.63 -18.82 14.89
CA PRO A 132 -5.67 -19.65 15.46
C PRO A 132 -6.51 -20.29 14.35
N LEU A 133 -6.85 -21.57 14.53
CA LEU A 133 -7.76 -22.27 13.63
C LEU A 133 -9.16 -22.22 14.24
N SER A 134 -10.09 -21.57 13.53
CA SER A 134 -11.52 -21.65 13.84
C SER A 134 -12.13 -22.87 13.14
N GLU A 135 -13.18 -23.45 13.72
CA GLU A 135 -13.94 -24.53 13.10
C GLU A 135 -14.99 -24.02 12.10
N ALA A 136 -15.46 -22.77 12.29
CA ALA A 136 -16.51 -22.17 11.48
C ALA A 136 -15.96 -21.29 10.35
N ASP A 137 -16.63 -21.32 9.21
CA ASP A 137 -16.40 -20.38 8.11
C ASP A 137 -17.04 -19.04 8.42
N VAL A 138 -16.19 -18.03 8.65
CA VAL A 138 -16.55 -16.65 8.95
C VAL A 138 -15.82 -15.75 7.96
N PHE A 139 -16.48 -14.66 7.53
CA PHE A 139 -16.01 -13.87 6.40
C PHE A 139 -15.74 -12.40 6.75
N VAL A 140 -14.67 -11.86 6.15
CA VAL A 140 -14.44 -10.42 6.03
C VAL A 140 -14.63 -10.03 4.57
N VAL A 141 -15.45 -9.01 4.32
CA VAL A 141 -15.64 -8.47 2.96
C VAL A 141 -14.75 -7.24 2.79
N LEU A 142 -13.86 -7.29 1.81
CA LEU A 142 -12.99 -6.18 1.42
C LEU A 142 -13.55 -5.51 0.17
N VAL A 143 -13.74 -4.21 0.26
CA VAL A 143 -14.15 -3.35 -0.86
C VAL A 143 -13.18 -2.20 -0.93
N SER A 144 -12.86 -1.73 -2.12
CA SER A 144 -12.09 -0.51 -2.26
C SER A 144 -12.62 0.31 -3.41
N GLY A 145 -12.45 1.61 -3.36
CA GLY A 145 -12.74 2.45 -4.50
C GLY A 145 -14.20 2.47 -4.94
N VAL A 146 -15.09 2.80 -4.00
CA VAL A 146 -16.52 2.93 -4.29
C VAL A 146 -16.80 4.08 -5.25
N GLY A 147 -16.03 5.17 -5.18
CA GLY A 147 -15.99 6.22 -6.21
C GLY A 147 -17.36 6.79 -6.58
N LEU A 148 -18.22 7.08 -5.59
CA LEU A 148 -19.62 7.47 -5.79
C LEU A 148 -19.82 8.73 -6.66
N THR A 149 -18.79 9.57 -6.84
CA THR A 149 -18.85 10.76 -7.70
C THR A 149 -18.61 10.49 -9.19
N GLU A 150 -18.05 9.34 -9.57
CA GLU A 150 -17.43 9.19 -10.91
C GLU A 150 -18.41 8.71 -11.99
N LYS A 151 -19.30 7.78 -11.65
CA LYS A 151 -20.30 7.23 -12.57
C LYS A 151 -21.61 7.01 -11.83
N ALA A 152 -22.73 7.53 -12.34
CA ALA A 152 -24.05 7.19 -11.80
C ALA A 152 -24.29 5.67 -11.80
N ASP A 153 -23.68 4.98 -12.78
CA ASP A 153 -23.75 3.54 -12.97
C ASP A 153 -23.12 2.73 -11.83
N SER A 154 -22.25 3.31 -10.98
CA SER A 154 -21.65 2.58 -9.84
C SER A 154 -22.56 2.54 -8.61
N LEU A 155 -23.62 3.34 -8.56
CA LEU A 155 -24.52 3.40 -7.41
C LEU A 155 -25.35 2.13 -7.24
N LEU A 156 -25.95 1.64 -8.33
CA LEU A 156 -26.78 0.44 -8.27
C LEU A 156 -25.98 -0.82 -7.90
N PRO A 157 -24.80 -1.11 -8.49
CA PRO A 157 -23.95 -2.23 -8.05
C PRO A 157 -23.57 -2.14 -6.57
N PHE A 158 -23.30 -0.94 -6.07
CA PHE A 158 -22.96 -0.77 -4.66
C PHE A 158 -24.18 -0.95 -3.75
N GLN A 159 -25.38 -0.48 -4.15
CA GLN A 159 -26.62 -0.79 -3.42
C GLN A 159 -26.89 -2.30 -3.40
N LEU A 160 -26.69 -3.02 -4.51
CA LEU A 160 -26.83 -4.48 -4.56
C LEU A 160 -25.87 -5.18 -3.59
N LEU A 161 -24.64 -4.68 -3.46
CA LEU A 161 -23.71 -5.15 -2.43
C LEU A 161 -24.25 -4.89 -1.02
N VAL A 162 -24.77 -3.69 -0.74
CA VAL A 162 -25.37 -3.36 0.56
C VAL A 162 -26.55 -4.29 0.87
N ASP A 163 -27.43 -4.52 -0.09
CA ASP A 163 -28.61 -5.37 0.06
C ASP A 163 -28.22 -6.85 0.25
N TYR A 164 -27.21 -7.34 -0.48
CA TYR A 164 -26.68 -8.71 -0.33
C TYR A 164 -26.06 -8.91 1.06
N VAL A 165 -25.15 -8.02 1.47
CA VAL A 165 -24.49 -8.10 2.80
C VAL A 165 -25.51 -8.00 3.94
N SER A 166 -26.57 -7.21 3.74
CA SER A 166 -27.63 -7.04 4.74
C SER A 166 -28.67 -8.16 4.72
N GLY A 167 -28.56 -9.14 3.81
CA GLY A 167 -29.48 -10.28 3.70
C GLY A 167 -30.82 -9.98 3.03
N PHE A 168 -30.96 -8.85 2.33
CA PHE A 168 -32.17 -8.49 1.57
C PHE A 168 -32.20 -9.06 0.15
N LEU A 169 -31.06 -9.55 -0.35
CA LEU A 169 -30.90 -10.12 -1.68
C LEU A 169 -30.37 -11.56 -1.61
N GLY A 170 -30.76 -12.40 -2.56
CA GLY A 170 -30.31 -13.79 -2.68
C GLY A 170 -31.31 -14.80 -2.13
N CYS A 171 -30.98 -16.08 -2.26
CA CYS A 171 -31.76 -17.19 -1.71
C CYS A 171 -31.38 -17.49 -0.24
N ASP A 172 -32.04 -18.46 0.40
CA ASP A 172 -31.76 -18.84 1.79
C ASP A 172 -30.28 -19.21 2.01
N GLU A 173 -29.64 -19.85 1.03
CA GLU A 173 -28.21 -20.21 1.09
C GLU A 173 -27.30 -18.97 1.05
N ASP A 174 -27.64 -17.97 0.22
CA ASP A 174 -26.93 -16.68 0.17
C ASP A 174 -27.06 -15.93 1.49
N GLN A 175 -28.27 -15.88 2.04
CA GLN A 175 -28.56 -15.22 3.32
C GLN A 175 -27.84 -15.92 4.47
N GLU A 176 -27.79 -17.26 4.48
CA GLU A 176 -27.00 -18.02 5.45
C GLU A 176 -25.52 -17.66 5.34
N LYS A 177 -24.97 -17.58 4.12
CA LYS A 177 -23.57 -17.17 3.89
C LYS A 177 -23.31 -15.73 4.34
N ALA A 178 -24.20 -14.80 4.01
CA ALA A 178 -24.11 -13.39 4.40
C ALA A 178 -24.19 -13.20 5.92
N SER A 179 -24.97 -14.03 6.62
CA SER A 179 -25.06 -14.01 8.10
C SER A 179 -23.72 -14.31 8.80
N ARG A 180 -22.76 -14.91 8.07
CA ARG A 180 -21.42 -15.24 8.57
C ARG A 180 -20.39 -14.15 8.26
N ILE A 181 -20.80 -13.01 7.70
CA ILE A 181 -19.91 -11.84 7.56
C ILE A 181 -19.79 -11.16 8.92
N VAL A 182 -18.57 -11.05 9.43
CA VAL A 182 -18.31 -10.34 10.71
C VAL A 182 -17.88 -8.91 10.51
N ARG A 183 -17.30 -8.59 9.34
CA ARG A 183 -16.79 -7.26 9.07
C ARG A 183 -16.73 -6.92 7.59
N VAL A 184 -17.05 -5.68 7.26
CA VAL A 184 -16.83 -5.06 5.96
C VAL A 184 -15.75 -3.98 6.10
N VAL A 185 -14.75 -4.00 5.24
CA VAL A 185 -13.69 -2.97 5.19
C VAL A 185 -13.75 -2.23 3.86
N LEU A 186 -13.93 -0.90 3.92
CA LEU A 186 -13.84 -0.01 2.77
C LEU A 186 -12.43 0.60 2.72
N ALA A 187 -11.58 0.06 1.86
CA ALA A 187 -10.15 0.39 1.76
C ALA A 187 -9.86 1.60 0.85
N GLY A 188 -10.38 2.77 1.25
CA GLY A 188 -10.06 4.07 0.65
C GLY A 188 -10.70 4.37 -0.70
N ASN A 189 -10.67 5.65 -1.05
CA ASN A 189 -11.28 6.25 -2.24
C ASN A 189 -12.79 5.96 -2.30
N THR A 190 -13.45 6.14 -1.15
CA THR A 190 -14.87 5.83 -0.99
C THR A 190 -15.74 6.89 -1.67
N LEU A 191 -15.33 8.16 -1.61
CA LEU A 191 -16.06 9.26 -2.24
C LEU A 191 -15.63 9.47 -3.71
N ARG A 192 -14.33 9.47 -3.97
CA ARG A 192 -13.71 9.79 -5.27
C ARG A 192 -12.57 8.80 -5.58
N GLN A 193 -12.30 8.44 -6.85
CA GLN A 193 -11.12 7.62 -7.21
C GLN A 193 -9.92 8.49 -7.55
N ARG A 194 -10.07 9.48 -8.43
CA ARG A 194 -9.05 10.50 -8.70
C ARG A 194 -9.60 11.61 -9.59
N GLY A 195 -9.09 12.83 -9.35
CA GLY A 195 -9.47 14.03 -10.10
C GLY A 195 -9.40 13.80 -11.60
N SER A 196 -10.54 13.99 -12.27
CA SER A 196 -10.55 14.10 -13.72
C SER A 196 -9.51 15.16 -14.11
N SER A 197 -8.74 14.89 -15.15
CA SER A 197 -7.76 15.81 -15.74
C SER A 197 -8.33 17.20 -16.12
N LYS A 198 -9.64 17.40 -15.98
CA LYS A 198 -10.35 18.67 -16.14
C LYS A 198 -10.25 19.61 -14.93
N ASP A 199 -9.87 19.12 -13.74
CA ASP A 199 -9.89 19.94 -12.52
C ASP A 199 -8.62 20.78 -12.33
N MET A 200 -7.45 20.31 -12.79
CA MET A 200 -6.19 21.08 -12.65
C MET A 200 -6.10 22.31 -13.56
N THR A 201 -6.90 22.38 -14.63
CA THR A 201 -6.98 23.57 -15.49
C THR A 201 -8.08 24.56 -15.08
N ARG A 202 -9.03 24.16 -14.22
CA ARG A 202 -10.15 25.00 -13.76
C ARG A 202 -10.00 25.55 -12.34
N ALA A 203 -9.07 25.02 -11.56
CA ALA A 203 -8.87 25.38 -10.15
C ALA A 203 -8.46 26.85 -9.88
N LYS A 204 -8.28 27.70 -10.91
CA LYS A 204 -7.93 29.11 -10.68
C LYS A 204 -9.13 30.03 -10.37
N PHE A 205 -10.39 29.72 -10.70
CA PHE A 205 -11.48 30.72 -10.51
C PHE A 205 -12.94 30.26 -10.26
N THR A 206 -13.28 28.98 -10.02
CA THR A 206 -14.70 28.56 -9.85
C THR A 206 -15.05 27.89 -8.52
N VAL A 207 -14.94 28.64 -7.42
CA VAL A 207 -15.20 28.17 -6.03
C VAL A 207 -16.68 27.84 -5.72
N ARG A 208 -17.65 28.29 -6.52
CA ARG A 208 -19.09 28.26 -6.14
C ARG A 208 -19.90 27.02 -6.53
N LYS A 209 -19.40 26.11 -7.38
CA LYS A 209 -20.20 24.97 -7.90
C LYS A 209 -19.73 23.59 -7.46
N GLU A 210 -18.51 23.45 -6.96
CA GLU A 210 -17.93 22.15 -6.57
C GLU A 210 -18.39 21.71 -5.17
N SER A 211 -18.61 22.65 -4.24
CA SER A 211 -18.95 22.35 -2.85
C SER A 211 -20.33 21.71 -2.63
N SER A 212 -21.31 21.94 -3.52
CA SER A 212 -22.65 21.35 -3.39
C SER A 212 -22.72 19.88 -3.85
N ALA A 213 -21.92 19.51 -4.84
CA ALA A 213 -21.86 18.13 -5.36
C ALA A 213 -21.21 17.18 -4.34
N ASP A 214 -20.13 17.61 -3.70
CA ASP A 214 -19.46 16.82 -2.63
C ASP A 214 -20.36 16.60 -1.43
N GLY A 215 -21.12 17.62 -1.01
CA GLY A 215 -22.09 17.49 0.08
C GLY A 215 -23.27 16.56 -0.25
N SER A 216 -23.66 16.40 -1.53
CA SER A 216 -24.67 15.39 -1.89
C SER A 216 -24.12 13.97 -1.87
N VAL A 217 -22.88 13.76 -2.32
CA VAL A 217 -22.28 12.42 -2.35
C VAL A 217 -21.89 11.93 -0.96
N ALA A 218 -21.42 12.82 -0.09
CA ALA A 218 -21.21 12.49 1.32
C ALA A 218 -22.51 12.03 2.01
N ARG A 219 -23.64 12.69 1.73
CA ARG A 219 -24.97 12.27 2.25
C ARG A 219 -25.43 10.92 1.71
N LEU A 220 -25.16 10.64 0.44
CA LEU A 220 -25.47 9.33 -0.15
C LEU A 220 -24.64 8.22 0.50
N LEU A 221 -23.33 8.46 0.64
CA LEU A 221 -22.44 7.53 1.33
C LEU A 221 -22.87 7.31 2.78
N ASP A 222 -23.23 8.38 3.50
CA ASP A 222 -23.77 8.30 4.85
C ASP A 222 -24.99 7.36 4.93
N GLY A 223 -25.95 7.51 4.02
CA GLY A 223 -27.12 6.62 3.97
C GLY A 223 -26.76 5.15 3.72
N LEU A 224 -25.83 4.88 2.80
CA LEU A 224 -25.36 3.52 2.49
C LEU A 224 -24.58 2.90 3.65
N LEU A 225 -23.70 3.67 4.28
CA LEU A 225 -22.97 3.25 5.48
C LEU A 225 -23.92 3.02 6.66
N GLU A 226 -24.96 3.83 6.80
CA GLU A 226 -25.97 3.63 7.84
C GLU A 226 -26.74 2.31 7.61
N GLN A 227 -27.04 1.97 6.35
CA GLN A 227 -27.67 0.68 6.02
C GLN A 227 -26.75 -0.50 6.35
N LEU A 228 -25.50 -0.48 5.89
CA LEU A 228 -24.52 -1.53 6.18
C LEU A 228 -24.25 -1.69 7.69
N SER A 229 -24.07 -0.58 8.40
CA SER A 229 -23.76 -0.60 9.84
C SER A 229 -24.95 -1.01 10.73
N ARG A 230 -26.14 -1.28 10.16
CA ARG A 230 -27.24 -1.94 10.86
C ARG A 230 -27.10 -3.45 10.91
N SER A 231 -26.42 -4.06 9.94
CA SER A 231 -26.29 -5.50 9.80
C SER A 231 -24.91 -6.02 10.22
N VAL A 232 -23.84 -5.25 9.97
CA VAL A 232 -22.46 -5.70 10.17
C VAL A 232 -21.53 -4.59 10.66
N GLU A 233 -20.40 -4.94 11.28
CA GLU A 233 -19.35 -3.96 11.57
C GLU A 233 -18.69 -3.46 10.28
N VAL A 234 -18.51 -2.14 10.16
CA VAL A 234 -17.96 -1.48 8.97
C VAL A 234 -16.79 -0.60 9.35
N ASP A 235 -15.61 -0.91 8.82
CA ASP A 235 -14.41 -0.09 8.96
C ASP A 235 -14.17 0.69 7.65
N VAL A 236 -14.05 2.01 7.74
CA VAL A 236 -13.85 2.89 6.59
C VAL A 236 -12.46 3.53 6.66
N MET A 237 -11.59 3.13 5.74
CA MET A 237 -10.26 3.71 5.56
C MET A 237 -10.32 4.88 4.58
N PRO A 238 -9.54 5.95 4.80
CA PRO A 238 -9.39 7.02 3.82
C PRO A 238 -8.45 6.61 2.67
N GLY A 239 -8.70 7.13 1.49
CA GLY A 239 -7.80 7.08 0.33
C GLY A 239 -7.22 8.44 -0.04
N LEU A 240 -6.52 8.49 -1.18
CA LEU A 240 -5.86 9.70 -1.66
C LEU A 240 -6.85 10.81 -2.03
N SER A 241 -8.04 10.42 -2.51
CA SER A 241 -9.05 11.34 -3.03
C SER A 241 -10.20 11.61 -2.05
N ASP A 242 -10.12 11.07 -0.83
CA ASP A 242 -11.09 11.30 0.24
C ASP A 242 -10.75 12.59 1.01
N PRO A 243 -11.71 13.21 1.72
CA PRO A 243 -11.56 14.50 2.41
C PRO A 243 -10.73 14.40 3.71
N VAL A 244 -9.47 14.00 3.57
CA VAL A 244 -8.46 13.93 4.64
C VAL A 244 -7.14 14.53 4.15
N GLY A 245 -6.14 14.63 5.03
CA GLY A 245 -4.78 14.97 4.62
C GLY A 245 -4.21 13.98 3.61
N ALA A 246 -3.46 14.46 2.61
CA ALA A 246 -2.81 13.63 1.61
C ALA A 246 -1.56 12.90 2.13
N LEU A 247 -0.97 13.38 3.23
CA LEU A 247 0.22 12.80 3.84
C LEU A 247 -0.11 11.46 4.51
N LEU A 248 0.76 10.47 4.32
CA LEU A 248 0.71 9.24 5.11
C LEU A 248 1.39 9.41 6.48
N PRO A 249 0.93 8.69 7.52
CA PRO A 249 -0.36 8.03 7.64
C PRO A 249 -1.53 9.01 7.60
N GLN A 250 -2.55 8.69 6.80
CA GLN A 250 -3.78 9.48 6.72
C GLN A 250 -4.64 9.23 7.97
N GLN A 251 -5.12 10.31 8.57
CA GLN A 251 -6.01 10.27 9.73
C GLN A 251 -7.43 9.83 9.34
N PRO A 252 -8.22 9.30 10.28
CA PRO A 252 -9.59 8.88 10.01
C PRO A 252 -10.45 10.01 9.45
N MET A 253 -11.42 9.65 8.59
CA MET A 253 -12.44 10.60 8.14
C MET A 253 -13.27 11.11 9.32
N HIS A 254 -13.57 12.40 9.30
CA HIS A 254 -14.27 13.03 10.41
C HIS A 254 -15.76 12.61 10.43
N PRO A 255 -16.34 12.23 11.60
CA PRO A 255 -17.73 11.79 11.70
C PRO A 255 -18.79 12.77 11.18
N CYS A 256 -18.47 14.06 11.09
CA CYS A 256 -19.38 15.07 10.51
C CYS A 256 -19.74 14.81 9.03
N LEU A 257 -18.95 14.01 8.34
CA LEU A 257 -19.24 13.56 6.97
C LEU A 257 -20.38 12.53 6.94
N PHE A 258 -20.63 11.85 8.07
CA PHE A 258 -21.54 10.71 8.19
C PHE A 258 -22.50 10.88 9.38
N PRO A 259 -23.36 11.91 9.41
CA PRO A 259 -24.21 12.19 10.57
C PRO A 259 -25.20 11.07 10.92
N GLY A 260 -25.66 10.26 9.95
CA GLY A 260 -26.51 9.10 10.19
C GLY A 260 -25.71 7.88 10.64
N ALA A 261 -24.71 7.49 9.88
CA ALA A 261 -23.94 6.27 10.11
C ALA A 261 -23.04 6.37 11.35
N SER A 262 -22.51 7.56 11.68
CA SER A 262 -21.68 7.76 12.88
C SER A 262 -22.43 7.58 14.21
N GLN A 263 -23.77 7.57 14.19
CA GLN A 263 -24.58 7.24 15.37
C GLN A 263 -24.55 5.74 15.69
N ARG A 264 -24.06 4.89 14.78
CA ARG A 264 -23.96 3.45 14.96
C ARG A 264 -22.60 3.07 15.51
N ALA A 265 -22.59 2.31 16.61
CA ALA A 265 -21.35 1.78 17.18
C ALA A 265 -20.59 0.81 16.25
N ALA A 266 -21.29 0.25 15.26
CA ALA A 266 -20.75 -0.67 14.27
C ALA A 266 -19.94 0.02 13.17
N LEU A 267 -20.05 1.34 12.99
CA LEU A 267 -19.23 2.09 12.02
C LEU A 267 -17.95 2.61 12.70
N ARG A 268 -16.80 2.37 12.09
CA ARG A 268 -15.51 2.94 12.52
C ARG A 268 -14.81 3.60 11.34
N CYS A 269 -14.54 4.90 11.45
CA CYS A 269 -13.56 5.54 10.57
C CYS A 269 -12.16 5.27 11.13
N VAL A 270 -11.25 4.74 10.31
CA VAL A 270 -9.92 4.28 10.72
C VAL A 270 -8.82 4.96 9.89
N THR A 271 -7.55 4.73 10.22
CA THR A 271 -6.40 5.34 9.52
C THR A 271 -6.08 4.65 8.20
N ASN A 272 -5.20 5.25 7.39
CA ASN A 272 -4.48 4.56 6.31
C ASN A 272 -2.98 4.81 6.47
N PRO A 273 -2.13 3.79 6.65
CA PRO A 273 -2.44 2.36 6.75
C PRO A 273 -3.34 1.98 7.93
N TYR A 274 -3.95 0.79 7.86
CA TYR A 274 -4.81 0.24 8.91
C TYR A 274 -4.31 -1.13 9.37
N GLN A 275 -4.18 -1.31 10.68
CA GLN A 275 -3.86 -2.61 11.29
C GLN A 275 -4.91 -2.95 12.35
N PHE A 276 -5.39 -4.18 12.34
CA PHE A 276 -6.35 -4.68 13.32
C PHE A 276 -6.25 -6.19 13.52
N GLU A 277 -6.88 -6.67 14.58
CA GLU A 277 -6.95 -8.09 14.93
C GLU A 277 -8.42 -8.53 15.02
N LEU A 278 -8.74 -9.69 14.44
CA LEU A 278 -10.05 -10.34 14.52
C LEU A 278 -9.84 -11.81 14.84
N ASP A 279 -10.37 -12.29 15.96
CA ASP A 279 -10.24 -13.69 16.40
C ASP A 279 -8.79 -14.21 16.32
N GLY A 280 -7.82 -13.38 16.71
CA GLY A 280 -6.37 -13.68 16.67
C GLY A 280 -5.72 -13.64 15.28
N LEU A 281 -6.48 -13.36 14.22
CA LEU A 281 -5.94 -13.06 12.89
C LEU A 281 -5.56 -11.58 12.80
N ARG A 282 -4.39 -11.30 12.22
CA ARG A 282 -3.83 -9.95 12.12
C ARG A 282 -3.95 -9.49 10.69
N PHE A 283 -4.56 -8.34 10.51
CA PHE A 283 -4.81 -7.71 9.23
C PHE A 283 -3.96 -6.46 9.12
N LEU A 284 -3.34 -6.28 7.95
CA LEU A 284 -2.67 -5.06 7.55
C LEU A 284 -3.29 -4.62 6.22
N GLY A 285 -3.64 -3.34 6.12
CA GLY A 285 -4.32 -2.78 4.98
C GLY A 285 -3.73 -1.44 4.56
N THR A 286 -3.64 -1.19 3.25
CA THR A 286 -3.45 0.15 2.72
C THR A 286 -4.50 0.47 1.66
N SER A 287 -4.72 1.76 1.41
CA SER A 287 -5.61 2.23 0.34
C SER A 287 -4.94 2.24 -1.06
N GLY A 288 -3.78 1.59 -1.23
CA GLY A 288 -3.16 1.39 -2.55
C GLY A 288 -2.05 2.36 -2.96
N GLN A 289 -1.86 3.47 -2.23
CA GLN A 289 -0.90 4.51 -2.63
C GLN A 289 0.54 4.00 -2.65
N ASN A 290 0.95 3.23 -1.64
CA ASN A 290 2.30 2.67 -1.53
C ASN A 290 2.66 1.76 -2.72
N VAL A 291 1.77 0.82 -3.08
CA VAL A 291 1.98 -0.08 -4.22
C VAL A 291 1.96 0.67 -5.54
N THR A 292 1.04 1.63 -5.67
CA THR A 292 0.94 2.46 -6.88
C THR A 292 2.20 3.30 -7.07
N ASP A 293 2.77 3.84 -6.00
CA ASP A 293 3.97 4.66 -6.06
C ASP A 293 5.21 3.83 -6.40
N ILE A 294 5.42 2.68 -5.75
CA ILE A 294 6.51 1.75 -6.08
C ILE A 294 6.48 1.37 -7.57
N ARG A 295 5.30 1.10 -8.13
CA ARG A 295 5.12 0.80 -9.56
C ARG A 295 5.55 1.93 -10.50
N ARG A 296 5.49 3.20 -10.07
CA ARG A 296 5.91 4.34 -10.90
C ARG A 296 7.43 4.45 -11.01
N TYR A 297 8.15 4.02 -9.98
CA TYR A 297 9.61 4.17 -9.84
C TYR A 297 10.38 2.83 -9.92
N SER A 298 9.70 1.75 -10.29
CA SER A 298 10.27 0.43 -10.56
C SER A 298 9.66 -0.16 -11.84
N GLN A 299 10.25 -1.23 -12.36
CA GLN A 299 9.65 -2.04 -13.43
C GLN A 299 8.79 -3.19 -12.88
N LEU A 300 8.48 -3.19 -11.58
CA LEU A 300 7.54 -4.13 -10.96
C LEU A 300 6.12 -3.77 -11.44
N THR A 301 5.50 -4.69 -12.19
CA THR A 301 4.16 -4.44 -12.78
C THR A 301 3.03 -5.10 -12.02
N CYS A 302 3.32 -6.22 -11.34
CA CYS A 302 2.35 -7.00 -10.60
C CYS A 302 2.17 -6.45 -9.17
N PRO A 303 0.95 -6.07 -8.75
CA PRO A 303 0.71 -5.59 -7.38
C PRO A 303 1.12 -6.60 -6.31
N LEU A 304 0.87 -7.89 -6.53
CA LEU A 304 1.23 -8.94 -5.57
C LEU A 304 2.75 -9.04 -5.38
N GLU A 305 3.52 -8.91 -6.45
CA GLU A 305 4.98 -8.90 -6.36
C GLU A 305 5.49 -7.69 -5.57
N ILE A 306 4.89 -6.51 -5.79
CA ILE A 306 5.23 -5.31 -5.01
C ILE A 306 4.87 -5.52 -3.53
N MET A 307 3.72 -6.12 -3.23
CA MET A 307 3.33 -6.45 -1.87
C MET A 307 4.34 -7.40 -1.20
N GLU A 308 4.77 -8.44 -1.90
CA GLU A 308 5.84 -9.34 -1.43
C GLU A 308 7.13 -8.57 -1.13
N LYS A 309 7.53 -7.66 -2.03
CA LYS A 309 8.71 -6.81 -1.83
C LYS A 309 8.57 -5.94 -0.58
N THR A 310 7.44 -5.28 -0.36
CA THR A 310 7.23 -4.47 0.86
C THR A 310 7.34 -5.29 2.15
N LEU A 311 6.90 -6.56 2.14
CA LEU A 311 7.07 -7.48 3.26
C LEU A 311 8.54 -7.92 3.43
N GLN A 312 9.22 -8.28 2.34
CA GLN A 312 10.65 -8.66 2.35
C GLN A 312 11.55 -7.51 2.80
N TRP A 313 11.24 -6.28 2.38
CA TRP A 313 11.94 -5.07 2.79
C TRP A 313 11.63 -4.66 4.22
N ARG A 314 10.63 -5.29 4.86
CA ARG A 314 10.11 -4.94 6.18
C ARG A 314 9.67 -3.47 6.26
N HIS A 315 9.20 -2.92 5.14
CA HIS A 315 8.87 -1.51 4.99
C HIS A 315 7.66 -1.36 4.06
N LEU A 316 6.57 -0.83 4.61
CA LEU A 316 5.28 -0.74 3.92
C LEU A 316 5.26 0.30 2.79
N ALA A 317 5.95 1.43 3.00
CA ALA A 317 6.07 2.51 2.03
C ALA A 317 7.52 3.07 1.99
N PRO A 318 8.50 2.33 1.43
CA PRO A 318 9.91 2.75 1.40
C PRO A 318 10.13 4.03 0.61
N THR A 319 9.25 4.35 -0.33
CA THR A 319 9.33 5.56 -1.14
C THR A 319 8.92 6.84 -0.39
N CYS A 320 8.49 6.73 0.86
CA CYS A 320 8.30 7.87 1.74
C CYS A 320 9.63 8.34 2.35
N PRO A 321 9.89 9.65 2.46
CA PRO A 321 9.08 10.79 1.99
C PRO A 321 9.37 11.21 0.53
N ASP A 322 10.34 10.58 -0.14
CA ASP A 322 10.95 11.08 -1.40
C ASP A 322 9.94 11.28 -2.54
N THR A 323 9.11 10.27 -2.82
CA THR A 323 8.11 10.34 -3.90
C THR A 323 6.68 10.23 -3.40
N LEU A 324 6.47 9.47 -2.32
CA LEU A 324 5.17 9.40 -1.64
C LEU A 324 5.21 10.26 -0.39
N SER A 325 4.36 11.27 -0.32
CA SER A 325 4.38 12.23 0.78
C SER A 325 3.95 11.60 2.10
N CYS A 326 4.74 11.82 3.15
CA CYS A 326 4.42 11.40 4.51
C CYS A 326 4.67 12.52 5.51
N TYR A 327 4.11 12.36 6.70
CA TYR A 327 4.44 13.22 7.84
C TYR A 327 5.91 13.01 8.24
N PRO A 328 6.67 14.07 8.55
CA PRO A 328 8.09 13.97 8.90
C PRO A 328 8.25 13.51 10.36
N PHE A 329 8.13 12.21 10.61
CA PHE A 329 8.36 11.64 11.93
C PHE A 329 9.83 11.78 12.34
N THR A 330 10.07 12.20 13.59
CA THR A 330 11.42 12.36 14.15
C THR A 330 11.92 11.12 14.88
N ASP A 331 11.00 10.37 15.51
CA ASP A 331 11.36 9.37 16.50
C ASP A 331 11.36 7.95 15.91
N GLN A 332 10.24 7.56 15.29
CA GLN A 332 10.05 6.24 14.71
C GLN A 332 9.32 6.36 13.38
N ASP A 333 9.75 5.55 12.42
CA ASP A 333 9.07 5.40 11.14
C ASP A 333 7.90 4.40 11.30
N PRO A 334 6.63 4.84 11.15
CA PRO A 334 5.46 3.98 11.33
C PRO A 334 5.26 2.97 10.19
N PHE A 335 6.04 3.05 9.12
CA PHE A 335 5.93 2.13 7.98
C PHE A 335 6.84 0.91 8.11
N ILE A 336 7.70 0.85 9.13
CA ILE A 336 8.46 -0.35 9.46
C ILE A 336 7.54 -1.42 10.05
N LEU A 337 7.64 -2.64 9.55
CA LEU A 337 6.79 -3.74 10.01
C LEU A 337 7.34 -4.33 11.32
N ASP A 338 6.69 -3.99 12.43
CA ASP A 338 7.04 -4.54 13.74
C ASP A 338 6.46 -5.94 13.98
N SER A 339 5.37 -6.27 13.28
CA SER A 339 4.68 -7.55 13.40
C SER A 339 4.28 -8.11 12.05
N CYS A 340 4.25 -9.44 11.94
CA CYS A 340 3.92 -10.10 10.67
C CYS A 340 2.40 -10.28 10.59
N PRO A 341 1.73 -9.73 9.56
CA PRO A 341 0.29 -9.92 9.39
C PRO A 341 -0.03 -11.33 8.90
N HIS A 342 -1.24 -11.80 9.15
CA HIS A 342 -1.77 -13.00 8.51
C HIS A 342 -2.37 -12.68 7.14
N VAL A 343 -2.94 -11.47 7.01
CA VAL A 343 -3.54 -10.94 5.79
C VAL A 343 -2.98 -9.56 5.53
N TYR A 344 -2.45 -9.34 4.34
CA TYR A 344 -2.05 -8.03 3.84
C TYR A 344 -2.88 -7.70 2.61
N PHE A 345 -3.74 -6.69 2.70
CA PHE A 345 -4.58 -6.24 1.60
C PHE A 345 -4.21 -4.83 1.14
N VAL A 346 -4.41 -4.58 -0.15
CA VAL A 346 -4.12 -3.30 -0.79
C VAL A 346 -5.31 -2.92 -1.65
N GLY A 347 -5.92 -1.77 -1.34
CA GLY A 347 -7.07 -1.21 -2.06
C GLY A 347 -6.71 -0.60 -3.41
N ASN A 348 -7.74 -0.23 -4.17
CA ASN A 348 -7.68 0.57 -5.39
C ASN A 348 -6.76 -0.03 -6.48
N GLN A 349 -6.75 -1.36 -6.60
CA GLN A 349 -6.02 -2.06 -7.65
C GLN A 349 -6.88 -2.17 -8.92
N LYS A 350 -6.23 -2.38 -10.08
CA LYS A 350 -6.95 -2.47 -11.36
C LYS A 350 -7.81 -3.73 -11.47
N ASN A 351 -7.29 -4.85 -10.96
CA ASN A 351 -7.93 -6.16 -11.02
C ASN A 351 -7.76 -6.86 -9.68
N PHE A 352 -8.70 -7.75 -9.35
CA PHE A 352 -8.55 -8.66 -8.22
C PHE A 352 -7.37 -9.60 -8.46
N ALA A 353 -6.54 -9.78 -7.44
CA ALA A 353 -5.53 -10.82 -7.42
C ALA A 353 -5.25 -11.24 -5.97
N THR A 354 -4.89 -12.51 -5.76
CA THR A 354 -4.55 -13.03 -4.44
C THR A 354 -3.40 -14.02 -4.54
N LYS A 355 -2.56 -14.06 -3.51
CA LYS A 355 -1.49 -15.06 -3.38
C LYS A 355 -1.23 -15.39 -1.92
N LEU A 356 -0.99 -16.67 -1.63
CA LEU A 356 -0.47 -17.09 -0.34
C LEU A 356 1.06 -17.03 -0.41
N PHE A 357 1.64 -15.96 0.13
CA PHE A 357 3.08 -15.77 0.18
C PHE A 357 3.68 -16.56 1.35
N LYS A 358 4.80 -17.23 1.11
CA LYS A 358 5.60 -17.92 2.13
C LYS A 358 7.01 -17.37 2.10
N SER A 359 7.49 -16.89 3.24
CA SER A 359 8.87 -16.43 3.38
C SER A 359 9.84 -17.61 3.52
N GLU A 360 11.13 -17.33 3.42
CA GLU A 360 12.20 -18.33 3.64
C GLU A 360 12.21 -18.85 5.09
N ARG A 361 11.73 -18.03 6.04
CA ARG A 361 11.65 -18.35 7.47
C ARG A 361 10.33 -19.01 7.87
N GLY A 362 9.44 -19.29 6.91
CA GLY A 362 8.20 -20.04 7.12
C GLY A 362 6.97 -19.22 7.50
N GLN A 363 7.09 -17.89 7.63
CA GLN A 363 5.92 -17.02 7.78
C GLN A 363 5.04 -17.13 6.53
N THR A 364 3.72 -17.15 6.74
CA THR A 364 2.74 -17.29 5.67
C THR A 364 1.75 -16.13 5.71
N VAL A 365 1.67 -15.35 4.63
CA VAL A 365 0.80 -14.16 4.55
C VAL A 365 -0.10 -14.28 3.33
N ARG A 366 -1.41 -14.07 3.53
CA ARG A 366 -2.36 -13.92 2.43
C ARG A 366 -2.29 -12.50 1.88
N LEU A 367 -1.87 -12.36 0.63
CA LEU A 367 -1.82 -11.10 -0.11
C LEU A 367 -3.10 -10.93 -0.91
N VAL A 368 -3.74 -9.77 -0.80
CA VAL A 368 -5.00 -9.47 -1.49
C VAL A 368 -4.92 -8.10 -2.19
N ALA A 369 -4.91 -8.10 -3.50
CA ALA A 369 -5.11 -6.91 -4.32
C ALA A 369 -6.62 -6.71 -4.52
N VAL A 370 -7.20 -5.75 -3.80
CA VAL A 370 -8.64 -5.46 -3.86
C VAL A 370 -8.89 -4.49 -5.03
N PRO A 371 -9.74 -4.86 -6.00
CA PRO A 371 -9.98 -4.02 -7.16
C PRO A 371 -10.79 -2.77 -6.79
N SER A 372 -10.69 -1.75 -7.63
CA SER A 372 -11.59 -0.59 -7.57
C SER A 372 -13.01 -0.99 -7.92
N PHE A 373 -13.94 -0.80 -6.98
CA PHE A 373 -15.32 -1.24 -7.11
C PHE A 373 -16.07 -0.46 -8.20
N CYS A 374 -15.88 0.85 -8.34
CA CYS A 374 -16.56 1.61 -9.39
C CYS A 374 -16.08 1.28 -10.82
N GLU A 375 -14.94 0.60 -10.96
CA GLU A 375 -14.43 0.13 -12.26
C GLU A 375 -14.84 -1.31 -12.55
N THR A 376 -14.84 -2.17 -11.53
CA THR A 376 -14.96 -3.63 -11.70
C THR A 376 -16.23 -4.22 -11.11
N PHE A 377 -16.97 -3.46 -10.30
CA PHE A 377 -18.11 -3.88 -9.49
C PHE A 377 -17.84 -5.14 -8.66
N THR A 378 -16.61 -5.30 -8.19
CA THR A 378 -16.15 -6.52 -7.52
C THR A 378 -15.74 -6.22 -6.08
N CYS A 379 -16.28 -6.95 -5.12
CA CYS A 379 -15.76 -7.04 -3.75
C CYS A 379 -15.04 -8.38 -3.53
N VAL A 380 -14.27 -8.49 -2.45
CA VAL A 380 -13.51 -9.69 -2.12
C VAL A 380 -13.96 -10.27 -0.79
N TRP A 381 -14.38 -11.52 -0.80
CA TRP A 381 -14.72 -12.29 0.39
C TRP A 381 -13.51 -13.04 0.88
N LEU A 382 -13.05 -12.74 2.09
CA LEU A 382 -11.97 -13.46 2.74
C LEU A 382 -12.55 -14.41 3.79
N ASN A 383 -12.31 -15.71 3.62
CA ASN A 383 -12.60 -16.71 4.63
C ASN A 383 -11.53 -16.68 5.74
N MET A 384 -11.92 -16.39 6.98
CA MET A 384 -11.00 -16.30 8.12
C MET A 384 -10.40 -17.66 8.54
N ARG A 385 -11.06 -18.78 8.22
CA ARG A 385 -10.60 -20.15 8.51
C ARG A 385 -9.65 -20.71 7.46
N THR A 386 -9.80 -20.41 6.18
CA THR A 386 -8.88 -20.90 5.13
C THR A 386 -7.90 -19.84 4.60
N LEU A 387 -8.17 -18.56 4.88
CA LEU A 387 -7.61 -17.38 4.19
C LEU A 387 -7.95 -17.31 2.71
N GLU A 388 -8.80 -18.19 2.17
CA GLU A 388 -9.20 -18.11 0.76
C GLU A 388 -9.95 -16.81 0.46
N CYS A 389 -9.76 -16.32 -0.77
CA CYS A 389 -10.31 -15.04 -1.20
C CYS A 389 -11.12 -15.27 -2.47
N ASP A 390 -12.42 -15.04 -2.38
CA ASP A 390 -13.35 -15.22 -3.49
C ASP A 390 -13.86 -13.85 -3.97
N PRO A 391 -13.70 -13.50 -5.25
CA PRO A 391 -14.28 -12.29 -5.78
C PRO A 391 -15.79 -12.46 -5.98
N MET A 392 -16.57 -11.45 -5.63
CA MET A 392 -18.00 -11.38 -5.91
C MET A 392 -18.28 -10.13 -6.75
N LYS A 393 -18.89 -10.32 -7.92
CA LYS A 393 -19.11 -9.27 -8.90
C LYS A 393 -20.60 -8.96 -9.04
N PHE A 394 -20.93 -7.67 -9.09
CA PHE A 394 -22.30 -7.16 -9.23
C PHE A 394 -22.46 -6.54 -10.62
N GLU A 395 -22.89 -7.35 -11.60
CA GLU A 395 -23.17 -6.89 -12.96
C GLU A 395 -24.65 -6.57 -13.12
N ILE A 396 -24.95 -5.59 -13.97
CA ILE A 396 -26.31 -5.21 -14.35
C ILE A 396 -26.41 -5.36 -15.85
N ASP A 397 -27.35 -6.19 -16.31
CA ASP A 397 -27.78 -6.18 -17.71
C ASP A 397 -28.70 -4.96 -17.91
N LEU A 398 -28.19 -3.93 -18.58
CA LEU A 398 -28.94 -2.71 -18.92
C LEU A 398 -29.62 -2.82 -20.29
#